data_AF-A0A8T0MY00-F1
#
_entry.id   AF-A0A8T0MY00-F1
#
_cell.length_a   1.000
_cell.length_b   1.000
_cell.length_c   1.000
_cell.angle_alpha   90.00
_cell.angle_beta   90.00
_cell.angle_gamma   90.00
#
_symmetry.space_group_name_H-M   'P 1'
#
loop_
_entity.id
_entity.type
_entity.pdbx_description
1 polymer ?
#
loop_
_entity_poly.entity_id
_entity_poly.type
_entity_poly.pdbx_seq_one_letter_code
_entity_poly.pdbx_strand_id
1 'polypeptide(L)'
;MPPPRRNPLLVLPAVLVLLVTSAAALSVSTPVELTVTSHPPAFVRLPTARSISVGDGGAAGGPYCTRVLLRGRPSRLRDPSRFFHALRLRANATRPHGLELCFHRNATVGPCKCAASQWQKMPKSGLWVQAISPYDQRILDFRMPADPSRSVVVSTEEEFLIHRVVFLVLGLVLMMVAHALSESVVFYYGGAMTIGIFLVILIILFQGMKLLPTGRKSSLAIFTYSTVVGMTTYFLHYLSGLLRSVLVEIGITEDMHNPLGIFLLVLVILAGAWFGYWGVRKLVLTEDGSVDVGVAFFVEWAILIVSAVMILQFSGLSLCICSFGLLCSHQSNCKS
;
A
#
# COMPACT_ATOMS: atom_id res chain seq x y z
N MET A 1 -56.15 54.69 -34.85
CA MET A 1 -55.65 54.16 -33.56
C MET A 1 -54.20 53.72 -33.75
N PRO A 2 -53.20 54.42 -33.18
CA PRO A 2 -51.82 53.98 -33.23
C PRO A 2 -51.50 53.00 -32.06
N PRO A 3 -50.53 52.08 -32.23
CA PRO A 3 -50.18 51.08 -31.22
C PRO A 3 -49.40 51.69 -30.04
N PRO A 4 -49.45 51.08 -28.84
CA PRO A 4 -48.80 51.61 -27.66
C PRO A 4 -47.28 51.49 -27.75
N ARG A 5 -46.59 52.63 -27.59
CA ARG A 5 -45.14 52.73 -27.39
C ARG A 5 -44.73 51.95 -26.14
N ARG A 6 -44.09 50.79 -26.30
CA ARG A 6 -43.32 50.13 -25.24
C ARG A 6 -42.04 50.92 -25.00
N ASN A 7 -41.92 51.56 -23.84
CA ASN A 7 -40.71 52.28 -23.41
C ASN A 7 -39.57 51.28 -23.11
N PRO A 8 -38.46 51.26 -23.88
CA PRO A 8 -37.32 50.37 -23.63
C PRO A 8 -36.50 50.78 -22.39
N LEU A 9 -36.72 51.99 -21.85
CA LEU A 9 -35.97 52.54 -20.73
C LEU A 9 -36.30 51.90 -19.36
N LEU A 10 -37.44 51.21 -19.25
CA LEU A 10 -37.91 50.60 -18.01
C LEU A 10 -37.56 49.09 -17.91
N VAL A 11 -37.21 48.47 -19.05
CA VAL A 11 -36.80 47.06 -19.11
C VAL A 11 -35.33 46.89 -18.71
N LEU A 12 -34.48 47.86 -19.04
CA LEU A 12 -33.06 47.86 -18.69
C LEU A 12 -32.78 47.79 -17.18
N PRO A 13 -33.40 48.60 -16.31
CA PRO A 13 -33.18 48.51 -14.87
C PRO A 13 -33.77 47.22 -14.28
N ALA A 14 -34.89 46.71 -14.81
CA ALA A 14 -35.49 45.47 -14.34
C ALA A 14 -34.64 44.23 -14.68
N VAL A 15 -34.02 44.20 -15.87
CA VAL A 15 -33.09 43.14 -16.28
C VAL A 15 -31.78 43.22 -15.49
N LEU A 16 -31.26 44.43 -15.22
CA LEU A 16 -30.07 44.63 -14.39
C LEU A 16 -30.33 44.24 -12.93
N VAL A 17 -31.50 44.56 -12.38
CA VAL A 17 -31.91 44.13 -11.02
C VAL A 17 -32.08 42.61 -10.97
N LEU A 18 -32.65 41.97 -12.00
CA LEU A 18 -32.73 40.50 -12.06
C LEU A 18 -31.35 39.83 -12.12
N LEU A 19 -30.42 40.38 -12.91
CA LEU A 19 -29.02 39.90 -13.01
C LEU A 19 -28.25 40.08 -11.69
N VAL A 20 -28.49 41.19 -10.98
CA VAL A 20 -27.90 41.44 -9.65
C VAL A 20 -28.52 40.54 -8.58
N THR A 21 -29.82 40.23 -8.66
CA THR A 21 -30.48 39.30 -7.72
C THR A 21 -30.10 37.83 -7.97
N SER A 22 -29.81 37.42 -9.21
CA SER A 22 -29.34 36.05 -9.48
C SER A 22 -27.89 35.82 -9.02
N ALA A 23 -27.09 36.88 -8.90
CA ALA A 23 -25.74 36.80 -8.34
C ALA A 23 -25.73 36.62 -6.80
N ALA A 24 -26.86 36.88 -6.12
CA ALA A 24 -26.96 36.79 -4.66
C ALA A 24 -27.24 35.37 -4.12
N ALA A 25 -27.43 34.35 -4.96
CA ALA A 25 -27.84 33.00 -4.53
C ALA A 25 -26.71 31.95 -4.43
N LEU A 26 -25.43 32.35 -4.54
CA LEU A 26 -24.31 31.43 -4.33
C LEU A 26 -23.27 32.08 -3.42
N SER A 27 -23.39 31.80 -2.13
CA SER A 27 -22.39 32.11 -1.10
C SER A 27 -21.15 31.23 -1.30
N VAL A 28 -20.40 31.46 -2.39
CA VAL A 28 -19.10 30.82 -2.61
C VAL A 28 -18.10 31.54 -1.72
N SER A 29 -17.67 30.87 -0.65
CA SER A 29 -16.46 31.27 0.05
C SER A 29 -15.28 31.22 -0.94
N THR A 30 -14.47 32.27 -0.99
CA THR A 30 -13.21 32.25 -1.75
C THR A 30 -12.41 31.01 -1.33
N PRO A 31 -11.85 30.23 -2.28
CA PRO A 31 -11.15 29.01 -1.93
C PRO A 31 -9.98 29.33 -1.00
N VAL A 32 -9.89 28.60 0.09
CA VAL A 32 -8.79 28.72 1.04
C VAL A 32 -7.63 27.91 0.48
N GLU A 33 -6.49 28.56 0.26
CA GLU A 33 -5.30 27.86 -0.20
C GLU A 33 -4.44 27.43 0.98
N LEU A 34 -4.03 26.16 1.00
CA LEU A 34 -3.08 25.62 1.96
C LEU A 34 -1.86 25.10 1.19
N THR A 35 -0.75 25.83 1.30
CA THR A 35 0.53 25.41 0.76
C THR A 35 1.25 24.49 1.75
N VAL A 36 1.86 23.42 1.25
CA VAL A 36 2.60 22.48 2.09
C VAL A 36 3.94 23.12 2.48
N THR A 37 4.02 23.67 3.69
CA THR A 37 5.27 24.20 4.26
C THR A 37 5.89 23.19 5.22
N SER A 38 7.21 23.00 5.14
CA SER A 38 7.93 22.00 5.95
C SER A 38 7.89 22.28 7.44
N HIS A 39 7.84 23.55 7.83
CA HIS A 39 7.68 24.01 9.20
C HIS A 39 7.44 25.53 9.21
N PRO A 40 6.60 26.06 10.11
CA PRO A 40 5.68 25.32 10.98
C PRO A 40 4.57 24.58 10.19
N PRO A 41 3.91 23.56 10.79
CA PRO A 41 2.82 22.84 10.14
C PRO A 41 1.76 23.84 9.68
N ALA A 42 1.40 23.78 8.39
CA ALA A 42 0.36 24.65 7.87
C ALA A 42 -0.98 24.15 8.40
N PHE A 43 -1.66 24.99 9.17
CA PHE A 43 -3.03 24.74 9.59
C PHE A 43 -3.90 25.89 9.10
N VAL A 44 -5.07 25.56 8.60
CA VAL A 44 -6.11 26.55 8.35
C VAL A 44 -7.38 26.15 9.05
N ARG A 45 -7.89 27.11 9.85
CA ARG A 45 -9.23 27.05 10.41
C ARG A 45 -10.21 27.50 9.33
N LEU A 46 -11.13 26.62 8.96
CA LEU A 46 -12.18 26.98 8.01
C LEU A 46 -13.11 28.03 8.64
N PRO A 47 -13.60 29.00 7.84
CA PRO A 47 -14.58 29.96 8.31
C PRO A 47 -15.81 29.23 8.86
N THR A 48 -16.33 29.71 9.99
CA THR A 48 -17.58 29.21 10.58
C THR A 48 -18.72 29.36 9.58
N ALA A 49 -19.57 28.34 9.47
CA ALA A 49 -20.76 28.40 8.62
C ALA A 49 -21.62 29.60 9.05
N ARG A 50 -21.66 30.65 8.24
CA ARG A 50 -22.41 31.86 8.57
C ARG A 50 -23.89 31.56 8.34
N SER A 51 -24.71 31.64 9.38
CA SER A 51 -26.16 31.70 9.19
C SER A 51 -26.46 33.00 8.45
N ILE A 52 -26.89 32.92 7.20
CA ILE A 52 -27.48 34.08 6.54
C ILE A 52 -28.80 34.31 7.26
N SER A 53 -28.89 35.40 8.03
CA SER A 53 -30.18 35.90 8.50
C SER A 53 -30.96 36.36 7.27
N VAL A 54 -31.77 35.48 6.72
CA VAL A 54 -32.75 35.85 5.70
C VAL A 54 -33.82 36.66 6.42
N GLY A 55 -33.89 37.94 6.09
CA GLY A 55 -35.12 38.69 6.25
C GLY A 55 -36.18 38.01 5.41
N ASP A 56 -37.19 37.51 6.13
CA ASP A 56 -38.49 37.03 5.67
C ASP A 56 -38.55 35.66 4.95
N GLY A 57 -39.43 34.79 5.47
CA GLY A 57 -39.92 33.60 4.77
C GLY A 57 -39.07 32.32 4.83
N GLY A 58 -39.17 31.59 5.94
CA GLY A 58 -38.95 30.14 6.09
C GLY A 58 -38.31 29.34 4.94
N ALA A 59 -36.98 29.29 4.90
CA ALA A 59 -36.25 28.21 4.24
C ALA A 59 -34.95 27.94 5.04
N ALA A 60 -34.81 26.72 5.55
CA ALA A 60 -33.58 26.28 6.21
C ALA A 60 -32.38 26.55 5.30
N GLY A 61 -31.41 27.33 5.79
CA GLY A 61 -30.22 27.72 5.03
C GLY A 61 -29.53 26.50 4.43
N GLY A 62 -29.30 26.53 3.11
CA GLY A 62 -28.65 25.45 2.39
C GLY A 62 -27.24 25.13 2.92
N PRO A 63 -26.69 23.95 2.60
CA PRO A 63 -25.39 23.52 3.09
C PRO A 63 -24.29 24.48 2.64
N TYR A 64 -23.47 24.92 3.60
CA TYR A 64 -22.32 25.78 3.39
C TYR A 64 -21.16 24.98 2.77
N CYS A 65 -20.53 25.54 1.74
CA CYS A 65 -19.42 24.90 1.03
C CYS A 65 -18.10 25.64 1.30
N THR A 66 -17.06 24.89 1.62
CA THR A 66 -15.70 25.41 1.70
C THR A 66 -14.72 24.50 0.97
N ARG A 67 -13.85 25.10 0.17
CA ARG A 67 -12.83 24.41 -0.62
C ARG A 67 -11.44 24.72 -0.07
N VAL A 68 -10.65 23.67 0.13
CA VAL A 68 -9.23 23.75 0.47
C VAL A 68 -8.40 23.21 -0.69
N LEU A 69 -7.57 24.08 -1.27
CA LEU A 69 -6.61 23.68 -2.29
C LEU A 69 -5.29 23.30 -1.62
N LEU A 70 -4.86 22.05 -1.80
CA LEU A 70 -3.59 21.53 -1.32
C LEU A 70 -2.58 21.58 -2.46
N ARG A 71 -1.65 22.54 -2.36
CA ARG A 71 -0.52 22.63 -3.30
C ARG A 71 0.68 21.90 -2.73
N GLY A 72 0.97 20.73 -3.29
CA GLY A 72 2.24 20.04 -3.08
C GLY A 72 3.44 20.81 -3.63
N ARG A 73 4.64 20.35 -3.30
CA ARG A 73 5.89 20.99 -3.73
C ARG A 73 6.10 20.94 -5.25
N PRO A 74 6.76 21.95 -5.85
CA PRO A 74 6.79 22.16 -7.29
C PRO A 74 7.47 21.04 -8.10
N SER A 75 8.54 20.42 -7.58
CA SER A 75 9.16 19.29 -8.27
C SER A 75 9.95 18.36 -7.34
N ARG A 76 9.95 17.08 -7.71
CA ARG A 76 10.69 15.99 -7.06
C ARG A 76 12.21 16.17 -7.13
N LEU A 77 12.70 16.75 -8.23
CA LEU A 77 14.13 16.94 -8.48
C LEU A 77 14.74 18.11 -7.69
N ARG A 78 13.92 19.10 -7.33
CA ARG A 78 14.40 20.33 -6.67
C ARG A 78 14.53 20.17 -5.16
N ASP A 79 13.86 19.19 -4.57
CA ASP A 79 13.92 18.90 -3.13
C ASP A 79 13.89 17.39 -2.84
N PRO A 80 14.98 16.65 -3.14
CA PRO A 80 15.01 15.20 -2.98
C PRO A 80 14.91 14.73 -1.53
N SER A 81 15.22 15.60 -0.55
CA SER A 81 15.14 15.26 0.88
C SER A 81 13.72 14.81 1.31
N ARG A 82 12.69 15.25 0.58
CA ARG A 82 11.27 14.99 0.90
C ARG A 82 10.70 13.73 0.28
N PHE A 83 11.47 12.98 -0.51
CA PHE A 83 11.02 11.67 -1.00
C PHE A 83 10.79 10.65 0.13
N PHE A 84 11.56 10.75 1.20
CA PHE A 84 11.41 9.89 2.38
C PHE A 84 10.22 10.28 3.25
N HIS A 85 9.50 11.36 2.90
CA HIS A 85 8.41 11.86 3.70
C HIS A 85 7.05 11.55 3.04
N ALA A 86 6.05 11.28 3.87
CA ALA A 86 4.64 11.30 3.48
C ALA A 86 3.97 12.49 4.13
N LEU A 87 3.06 13.13 3.39
CA LEU A 87 2.28 14.23 3.93
C LEU A 87 0.97 13.66 4.47
N ARG A 88 0.76 13.75 5.78
CA ARG A 88 -0.52 13.44 6.42
C ARG A 88 -1.37 14.69 6.50
N LEU A 89 -2.53 14.60 5.86
CA LEU A 89 -3.60 15.58 5.96
C LEU A 89 -4.51 15.17 7.11
N ARG A 90 -4.77 16.08 8.02
CA ARG A 90 -5.69 15.88 9.13
C ARG A 90 -6.78 16.94 9.06
N ALA A 91 -8.03 16.52 9.11
CA ALA A 91 -9.17 17.40 9.29
C ALA A 91 -9.81 17.07 10.63
N ASN A 92 -9.82 18.04 11.54
CA ASN A 92 -10.41 17.91 12.86
C ASN A 92 -11.66 18.80 12.96
N ALA A 93 -12.82 18.18 13.16
CA ALA A 93 -14.10 18.84 13.30
C ALA A 93 -14.62 18.71 14.73
N THR A 94 -14.98 19.85 15.35
CA THR A 94 -15.57 19.86 16.71
C THR A 94 -16.93 19.19 16.78
N ARG A 95 -17.71 19.20 15.69
CA ARG A 95 -19.00 18.52 15.57
C ARG A 95 -19.13 17.84 14.19
N PRO A 96 -18.88 16.52 14.09
CA PRO A 96 -18.81 15.82 12.81
C PRO A 96 -20.17 15.48 12.18
N HIS A 97 -21.27 15.54 12.94
CA HIS A 97 -22.58 15.06 12.47
C HIS A 97 -23.12 15.82 11.26
N GLY A 98 -23.34 15.13 10.14
CA GLY A 98 -23.84 15.75 8.90
C GLY A 98 -22.79 16.54 8.11
N LEU A 99 -21.50 16.43 8.49
CA LEU A 99 -20.39 16.95 7.71
C LEU A 99 -19.96 15.92 6.67
N GLU A 100 -19.83 16.35 5.43
CA GLU A 100 -19.35 15.53 4.32
C GLU A 100 -18.13 16.18 3.70
N LEU A 101 -17.18 15.35 3.28
CA LEU A 101 -15.95 15.78 2.62
C LEU A 101 -15.79 15.04 1.29
N CYS A 102 -15.22 15.71 0.31
CA CYS A 102 -14.82 15.13 -0.96
C CYS A 102 -13.34 15.39 -1.18
N PHE A 103 -12.58 14.32 -1.36
CA PHE A 103 -11.14 14.38 -1.63
C PHE A 103 -10.86 13.98 -3.08
N HIS A 104 -10.41 14.92 -3.90
CA HIS A 104 -10.26 14.70 -5.33
C HIS A 104 -9.03 15.40 -5.94
N ARG A 105 -8.70 15.04 -7.18
CA ARG A 105 -7.60 15.64 -7.97
C ARG A 105 -8.10 16.57 -9.08
N ASN A 106 -9.36 16.41 -9.52
CA ASN A 106 -9.88 17.08 -10.69
C ASN A 106 -10.19 18.56 -10.40
N ALA A 107 -9.35 19.46 -10.90
CA ALA A 107 -9.54 20.91 -10.75
C ALA A 107 -10.72 21.47 -11.57
N THR A 108 -11.20 20.71 -12.56
CA THR A 108 -12.37 21.06 -13.38
C THR A 108 -13.69 20.99 -12.63
N VAL A 109 -13.73 20.26 -11.51
CA VAL A 109 -14.92 20.14 -10.66
C VAL A 109 -15.08 21.42 -9.83
N GLY A 110 -16.22 22.10 -9.98
CA GLY A 110 -16.54 23.29 -9.18
C GLY A 110 -16.72 22.98 -7.68
N PRO A 111 -16.65 23.99 -6.78
CA PRO A 111 -16.74 23.79 -5.33
C PRO A 111 -17.98 23.00 -4.90
N CYS A 112 -17.78 21.91 -4.15
CA CYS A 112 -18.82 21.00 -3.67
C CYS A 112 -19.72 20.43 -4.78
N LYS A 113 -19.19 20.27 -6.00
CA LYS A 113 -19.88 19.61 -7.11
C LYS A 113 -19.37 18.19 -7.38
N CYS A 114 -18.77 17.55 -6.38
CA CYS A 114 -18.37 16.14 -6.51
C CYS A 114 -19.59 15.24 -6.73
N ALA A 115 -19.39 14.13 -7.45
CA ALA A 115 -20.41 13.12 -7.64
C ALA A 115 -20.87 12.53 -6.29
N ALA A 116 -22.13 12.11 -6.17
CA ALA A 116 -22.70 11.60 -4.93
C ALA A 116 -21.87 10.45 -4.29
N SER A 117 -21.23 9.61 -5.11
CA SER A 117 -20.38 8.50 -4.65
C SER A 117 -19.03 8.91 -4.08
N GLN A 118 -18.56 10.13 -4.36
CA GLN A 118 -17.25 10.63 -3.93
C GLN A 118 -17.32 11.34 -2.57
N TRP A 119 -18.53 11.60 -2.08
CA TRP A 119 -18.73 12.21 -0.77
C TRP A 119 -18.56 11.18 0.34
N GLN A 120 -17.67 11.51 1.27
CA GLN A 120 -17.40 10.73 2.47
C GLN A 120 -17.99 11.45 3.67
N LYS A 121 -18.71 10.73 4.53
CA LYS A 121 -19.19 11.28 5.80
C LYS A 121 -18.02 11.39 6.77
N MET A 122 -18.01 12.45 7.56
CA MET A 122 -16.99 12.63 8.60
C MET A 122 -17.06 11.49 9.62
N PRO A 123 -15.90 10.93 10.05
CA PRO A 123 -15.86 9.96 11.11
C PRO A 123 -16.50 10.49 12.40
N LYS A 124 -17.16 9.60 13.16
CA LYS A 124 -17.81 9.97 14.45
C LYS A 124 -16.83 10.58 15.46
N SER A 125 -15.55 10.22 15.38
CA SER A 125 -14.47 10.77 16.20
C SER A 125 -14.13 12.22 15.90
N GLY A 126 -14.63 12.79 14.79
CA GLY A 126 -14.30 14.16 14.37
C GLY A 126 -12.92 14.28 13.70
N LEU A 127 -12.15 13.20 13.58
CA LEU A 127 -10.83 13.19 12.95
C LEU A 127 -10.86 12.39 11.65
N TRP A 128 -10.55 13.06 10.54
CA TRP A 128 -10.28 12.42 9.25
C TRP A 128 -8.80 12.58 8.93
N VAL A 129 -8.17 11.49 8.47
CA VAL A 129 -6.74 11.45 8.16
C VAL A 129 -6.53 10.78 6.81
N GLN A 130 -5.74 11.39 5.95
CA GLN A 130 -5.32 10.82 4.68
C GLN A 130 -3.84 11.10 4.41
N ALA A 131 -3.11 10.07 4.02
CA ALA A 131 -1.73 10.22 3.58
C ALA A 131 -1.67 10.48 2.07
N ILE A 132 -0.87 11.46 1.67
CA ILE A 132 -0.51 11.73 0.27
C ILE A 132 0.98 11.94 0.08
N SER A 133 1.42 11.92 -1.18
CA SER A 133 2.77 12.32 -1.53
C SER A 133 2.96 13.84 -1.31
N PRO A 134 4.09 14.30 -0.75
CA PRO A 134 4.37 15.73 -0.54
C PRO A 134 4.37 16.59 -1.82
N TYR A 135 4.47 15.95 -2.99
CA TYR A 135 4.49 16.61 -4.30
C TYR A 135 3.14 16.62 -5.00
N ASP A 136 2.15 15.91 -4.45
CA ASP A 136 0.87 15.76 -5.11
C ASP A 136 -0.02 16.99 -4.87
N GLN A 137 -0.85 17.30 -5.85
CA GLN A 137 -1.84 18.36 -5.75
C GLN A 137 -3.21 17.73 -5.55
N ARG A 138 -3.92 18.20 -4.53
CA ARG A 138 -5.22 17.66 -4.14
C ARG A 138 -6.18 18.78 -3.73
N ILE A 139 -7.46 18.51 -3.87
CA ILE A 139 -8.54 19.42 -3.52
C ILE A 139 -9.41 18.71 -2.51
N LEU A 140 -9.71 19.41 -1.42
CA LEU A 140 -10.57 18.94 -0.36
C LEU A 140 -11.76 19.89 -0.23
N ASP A 141 -12.94 19.40 -0.60
CA ASP A 141 -14.19 20.15 -0.50
C ASP A 141 -14.96 19.66 0.73
N PHE A 142 -15.45 20.61 1.53
CA PHE A 142 -16.28 20.37 2.71
C PHE A 142 -17.69 20.88 2.47
N ARG A 143 -18.66 20.00 2.69
CA ARG A 143 -20.08 20.32 2.75
C ARG A 143 -20.53 20.29 4.20
N MET A 144 -20.91 21.45 4.70
CA MET A 144 -21.26 21.67 6.10
C MET A 144 -22.74 22.06 6.25
N PRO A 145 -23.44 21.58 7.28
CA PRO A 145 -24.74 22.12 7.67
C PRO A 145 -24.62 23.58 8.13
N ALA A 146 -25.72 24.33 8.09
CA ALA A 146 -25.81 25.74 8.47
C ALA A 146 -25.76 25.96 10.00
N ASP A 147 -24.72 25.45 10.66
CA ASP A 147 -24.47 25.62 12.10
C ASP A 147 -23.22 26.48 12.36
N PRO A 148 -23.35 27.68 12.94
CA PRO A 148 -22.22 28.61 13.12
C PRO A 148 -21.20 28.18 14.16
N SER A 149 -21.57 27.31 15.10
CA SER A 149 -20.67 26.82 16.16
C SER A 149 -19.80 25.63 15.72
N ARG A 150 -19.70 25.31 14.42
CA ARG A 150 -18.84 24.23 13.90
C ARG A 150 -17.52 24.83 13.44
N SER A 151 -16.41 24.28 13.90
CA SER A 151 -15.10 24.62 13.37
C SER A 151 -14.39 23.36 12.88
N VAL A 152 -13.88 23.44 11.65
CA VAL A 152 -13.02 22.43 11.06
C VAL A 152 -11.63 23.04 10.94
N VAL A 153 -10.64 22.35 11.49
CA VAL A 153 -9.23 22.71 11.34
C VAL A 153 -8.59 21.68 10.44
N VAL A 154 -8.03 22.13 9.32
CA VAL A 154 -7.25 21.29 8.42
C VAL A 154 -5.78 21.56 8.71
N SER A 155 -5.03 20.53 9.08
CA SER A 155 -3.58 20.61 9.30
C SER A 155 -2.83 19.63 8.40
N THR A 156 -1.61 20.02 8.03
CA THR A 156 -0.65 19.17 7.33
C THR A 156 0.52 18.83 8.24
N GLU A 157 0.88 17.55 8.27
CA GLU A 157 2.06 17.05 8.98
C GLU A 157 2.91 16.22 8.02
N GLU A 158 4.21 16.50 7.95
CA GLU A 158 5.15 15.66 7.21
C GLU A 158 5.67 14.55 8.13
N GLU A 159 5.54 13.30 7.71
CA GLU A 159 6.03 12.13 8.43
C GLU A 159 7.18 11.48 7.70
N PHE A 160 8.27 11.23 8.42
CA PHE A 160 9.43 10.52 7.89
C PHE A 160 9.18 9.00 7.84
N LEU A 161 9.35 8.41 6.66
CA LEU A 161 9.13 6.99 6.40
C LEU A 161 10.46 6.26 6.22
N ILE A 162 11.00 5.76 7.34
CA ILE A 162 12.30 5.07 7.43
C ILE A 162 12.38 3.88 6.46
N HIS A 163 11.29 3.11 6.30
CA HIS A 163 11.27 1.94 5.41
C HIS A 163 11.66 2.28 3.97
N ARG A 164 11.38 3.50 3.50
CA ARG A 164 11.75 3.94 2.16
C ARG A 164 13.25 4.16 2.00
N VAL A 165 13.93 4.62 3.07
CA VAL A 165 15.39 4.73 3.12
C VAL A 165 15.99 3.33 3.06
N VAL A 166 15.45 2.40 3.88
CA VAL A 166 15.94 1.02 3.93
C VAL A 166 15.82 0.35 2.56
N PHE A 167 14.68 0.47 1.87
CA PHE A 167 14.53 -0.09 0.53
C PHE A 167 15.45 0.56 -0.50
N LEU A 168 15.69 1.87 -0.42
CA LEU A 168 16.65 2.53 -1.30
C LEU A 168 18.07 1.98 -1.10
N VAL A 169 18.54 1.91 0.15
CA VAL A 169 19.87 1.42 0.49
C VAL A 169 20.02 -0.05 0.10
N LEU A 170 19.06 -0.90 0.48
CA LEU A 170 19.08 -2.32 0.16
C LEU A 170 19.03 -2.54 -1.35
N GLY A 171 18.18 -1.81 -2.07
CA GLY A 171 18.10 -1.85 -3.53
C GLY A 171 19.44 -1.49 -4.18
N LEU A 172 20.07 -0.39 -3.76
CA LEU A 172 21.39 0.01 -4.28
C LEU A 172 22.46 -1.06 -4.01
N VAL A 173 22.52 -1.60 -2.79
CA VAL A 173 23.46 -2.68 -2.44
C VAL A 173 23.21 -3.90 -3.34
N LEU A 174 21.96 -4.35 -3.47
CA LEU A 174 21.59 -5.48 -4.33
C LEU A 174 21.98 -5.26 -5.80
N MET A 175 21.82 -4.04 -6.31
CA MET A 175 22.23 -3.70 -7.67
C MET A 175 23.74 -3.86 -7.87
N MET A 176 24.53 -3.40 -6.90
CA MET A 176 26.00 -3.47 -6.95
C MET A 176 26.51 -4.91 -6.84
N VAL A 177 25.85 -5.76 -6.04
CA VAL A 177 26.28 -7.15 -5.83
C VAL A 177 25.63 -8.14 -6.80
N ALA A 178 24.72 -7.71 -7.68
CA ALA A 178 23.91 -8.60 -8.52
C ALA A 178 24.75 -9.59 -9.32
N HIS A 179 25.75 -9.09 -10.04
CA HIS A 179 26.65 -9.91 -10.86
C HIS A 179 27.56 -10.81 -9.99
N ALA A 180 28.07 -10.29 -8.87
CA ALA A 180 28.90 -11.08 -7.97
C ALA A 180 28.11 -12.24 -7.32
N LEU A 181 26.82 -12.04 -7.01
CA LEU A 181 25.96 -13.08 -6.44
C LEU A 181 25.51 -14.11 -7.46
N SER A 182 25.27 -13.71 -8.72
CA SER A 182 24.84 -14.63 -9.77
C SER A 182 25.91 -15.63 -10.19
N GLU A 183 27.19 -15.29 -10.06
CA GLU A 183 28.30 -16.22 -10.33
C GLU A 183 28.80 -16.95 -9.07
N SER A 184 28.35 -16.52 -7.88
CA SER A 184 28.84 -17.07 -6.61
C SER A 184 28.24 -18.44 -6.32
N VAL A 185 29.07 -19.47 -6.45
CA VAL A 185 28.73 -20.84 -6.04
C VAL A 185 28.34 -20.91 -4.55
N VAL A 186 28.99 -20.12 -3.70
CA VAL A 186 28.69 -20.04 -2.26
C VAL A 186 27.28 -19.50 -2.00
N PHE A 187 26.83 -18.54 -2.80
CA PHE A 187 25.49 -17.98 -2.70
C PHE A 187 24.42 -19.05 -2.98
N TYR A 188 24.60 -19.87 -4.02
CA TYR A 188 23.66 -20.95 -4.34
C TYR A 188 23.64 -22.04 -3.29
N TYR A 189 24.81 -22.53 -2.85
CA TYR A 189 24.85 -23.55 -1.80
C TYR A 189 24.28 -23.06 -0.48
N GLY A 190 24.70 -21.88 -0.02
CA GLY A 190 24.20 -21.28 1.21
C GLY A 190 22.69 -21.06 1.15
N GLY A 191 22.20 -20.43 0.07
CA GLY A 191 20.78 -20.18 -0.14
C GLY A 191 19.96 -21.46 -0.20
N ALA A 192 20.38 -22.45 -1.00
CA ALA A 192 19.67 -23.71 -1.16
C ALA A 192 19.68 -24.56 0.12
N MET A 193 20.78 -24.58 0.88
CA MET A 193 20.84 -25.26 2.18
C MET A 193 19.90 -24.59 3.19
N THR A 194 19.94 -23.26 3.30
CA THR A 194 19.05 -22.52 4.20
C THR A 194 17.58 -22.73 3.84
N ILE A 195 17.22 -22.60 2.56
CA ILE A 195 15.86 -22.88 2.07
C ILE A 195 15.48 -24.34 2.34
N GLY A 196 16.38 -25.30 2.08
CA GLY A 196 16.17 -26.72 2.35
C GLY A 196 15.85 -27.00 3.82
N ILE A 197 16.64 -26.45 4.74
CA ILE A 197 16.41 -26.58 6.19
C ILE A 197 15.04 -25.98 6.58
N PHE A 198 14.73 -24.76 6.12
CA PHE A 198 13.43 -24.14 6.40
C PHE A 198 12.26 -24.96 5.86
N LEU A 199 12.38 -25.51 4.64
CA LEU A 199 11.34 -26.35 4.06
C LEU A 199 11.08 -27.61 4.90
N VAL A 200 12.14 -28.30 5.34
CA VAL A 200 11.97 -29.49 6.20
C VAL A 200 11.34 -29.12 7.55
N ILE A 201 11.78 -28.03 8.19
CA ILE A 201 11.19 -27.55 9.45
C ILE A 201 9.70 -27.21 9.25
N LEU A 202 9.35 -26.46 8.20
CA LEU A 202 7.96 -26.09 7.90
C LEU A 202 7.10 -27.32 7.62
N ILE A 203 7.63 -28.33 6.92
CA ILE A 203 6.95 -29.60 6.67
C ILE A 203 6.66 -30.33 8.00
N ILE A 204 7.62 -30.39 8.92
CA ILE A 204 7.44 -31.03 10.23
C ILE A 204 6.44 -30.26 11.09
N LEU A 205 6.56 -28.93 11.16
CA LEU A 205 5.62 -28.08 11.89
C LEU A 205 4.19 -28.25 11.34
N PHE A 206 4.03 -28.29 10.01
CA PHE A 206 2.74 -28.53 9.37
C PHE A 206 2.19 -29.93 9.69
N GLN A 207 3.04 -30.96 9.68
CA GLN A 207 2.64 -32.32 10.09
C GLN A 207 2.25 -32.38 11.59
N GLY A 208 2.99 -31.68 12.47
CA GLY A 208 2.70 -31.59 13.90
C GLY A 208 1.39 -30.86 14.19
N MET A 209 1.11 -29.77 13.46
CA MET A 209 -0.17 -29.07 13.54
C MET A 209 -1.35 -29.94 13.06
N LYS A 210 -1.11 -30.89 12.14
CA LYS A 210 -2.13 -31.84 11.66
C LYS A 210 -2.41 -32.99 12.64
N LEU A 211 -1.50 -33.24 13.59
CA LEU A 211 -1.65 -34.25 14.66
C LEU A 211 -2.42 -33.72 15.88
N LEU A 212 -2.51 -32.39 16.06
CA LEU A 212 -3.41 -31.78 17.03
C LEU A 212 -4.82 -31.70 16.42
N PRO A 213 -5.88 -32.15 17.14
CA PRO A 213 -7.25 -32.09 16.65
C PRO A 213 -7.78 -30.64 16.68
N THR A 214 -7.20 -29.74 15.89
CA THR A 214 -7.77 -28.42 15.64
C THR A 214 -8.76 -28.52 14.50
N GLY A 215 -10.03 -28.58 14.87
CA GLY A 215 -11.16 -28.70 13.97
C GLY A 215 -11.23 -27.59 12.92
N ARG A 216 -11.43 -28.04 11.67
CA ARG A 216 -12.29 -27.44 10.63
C ARG A 216 -11.89 -26.04 10.09
N LYS A 217 -11.30 -26.00 8.88
CA LYS A 217 -11.87 -25.46 7.60
C LYS A 217 -10.76 -25.10 6.59
N SER A 218 -10.73 -25.82 5.46
CA SER A 218 -10.53 -25.34 4.06
C SER A 218 -9.91 -26.46 3.22
N SER A 219 -10.74 -27.19 2.45
CA SER A 219 -10.39 -28.47 1.83
C SER A 219 -9.63 -28.38 0.49
N LEU A 220 -9.41 -27.19 -0.06
CA LEU A 220 -8.88 -27.05 -1.43
C LEU A 220 -7.35 -26.88 -1.48
N ALA A 221 -6.75 -26.24 -0.47
CA ALA A 221 -5.29 -26.20 -0.31
C ALA A 221 -4.70 -27.53 0.22
N ILE A 222 -5.54 -28.36 0.86
CA ILE A 222 -5.14 -29.64 1.46
C ILE A 222 -4.91 -30.70 0.37
N PHE A 223 -5.68 -30.69 -0.74
CA PHE A 223 -5.61 -31.74 -1.77
C PHE A 223 -4.35 -31.65 -2.63
N THR A 224 -3.91 -30.44 -3.01
CA THR A 224 -2.67 -30.23 -3.77
C THR A 224 -1.42 -30.41 -2.92
N TYR A 225 -1.47 -30.09 -1.63
CA TYR A 225 -0.41 -30.42 -0.67
C TYR A 225 -0.38 -31.92 -0.31
N SER A 226 -1.50 -32.65 -0.40
CA SER A 226 -1.60 -34.04 0.05
C SER A 226 -0.84 -35.05 -0.80
N THR A 227 -0.54 -34.78 -2.07
CA THR A 227 0.15 -35.77 -2.93
C THR A 227 1.66 -35.74 -2.68
N VAL A 228 2.25 -34.55 -2.61
CA VAL A 228 3.68 -34.36 -2.32
C VAL A 228 3.99 -34.62 -0.84
N VAL A 229 3.15 -34.09 0.06
CA VAL A 229 3.28 -34.40 1.50
C VAL A 229 2.87 -35.85 1.77
N GLY A 230 1.92 -36.43 1.05
CA GLY A 230 1.49 -37.83 1.22
C GLY A 230 2.60 -38.83 0.93
N MET A 231 3.30 -38.66 -0.19
CA MET A 231 4.48 -39.47 -0.52
C MET A 231 5.59 -39.26 0.50
N THR A 232 5.85 -38.00 0.89
CA THR A 232 6.83 -37.66 1.93
C THR A 232 6.47 -38.28 3.29
N THR A 233 5.20 -38.26 3.68
CA THR A 233 4.72 -38.85 4.95
C THR A 233 4.78 -40.37 4.93
N TYR A 234 4.54 -41.02 3.80
CA TYR A 234 4.69 -42.47 3.68
C TYR A 234 6.15 -42.88 3.88
N PHE A 235 7.09 -42.19 3.21
CA PHE A 235 8.53 -42.38 3.42
C PHE A 235 8.96 -42.06 4.85
N LEU A 236 8.48 -40.97 5.45
CA LEU A 236 8.77 -40.63 6.85
C LEU A 236 8.16 -41.61 7.84
N HIS A 237 6.99 -42.19 7.56
CA HIS A 237 6.38 -43.21 8.41
C HIS A 237 7.18 -44.53 8.34
N TYR A 238 7.68 -44.88 7.16
CA TYR A 238 8.59 -46.01 7.00
C TYR A 238 9.91 -45.77 7.75
N LEU A 239 10.50 -44.58 7.58
CA LEU A 239 11.74 -44.19 8.26
C LEU A 239 11.55 -44.09 9.78
N SER A 240 10.42 -43.57 10.24
CA SER A 240 10.04 -43.51 11.66
C SER A 240 9.79 -44.89 12.24
N GLY A 241 9.22 -45.82 11.46
CA GLY A 241 9.10 -47.22 11.84
C GLY A 241 10.46 -47.88 12.00
N LEU A 242 11.39 -47.63 11.08
CA LEU A 242 12.77 -48.11 11.11
C LEU A 242 13.56 -47.53 12.29
N LEU A 243 13.45 -46.22 12.52
CA LEU A 243 14.05 -45.55 13.67
C LEU A 243 13.45 -46.07 14.98
N ARG A 244 12.14 -46.30 15.04
CA ARG A 244 11.47 -46.84 16.24
C ARG A 244 11.93 -48.27 16.53
N SER A 245 12.11 -49.11 15.52
CA SER A 245 12.68 -50.45 15.69
C SER A 245 14.12 -50.39 16.22
N VAL A 246 14.96 -49.52 15.66
CA VAL A 246 16.34 -49.30 16.13
C VAL A 246 16.37 -48.70 17.55
N LEU A 247 15.48 -47.76 17.87
CA LEU A 247 15.37 -47.14 19.20
C LEU A 247 14.89 -48.14 20.27
N VAL A 248 13.97 -49.03 19.90
CA VAL A 248 13.48 -50.10 20.79
C VAL A 248 14.58 -51.13 21.03
N GLU A 249 15.40 -51.42 20.01
CA GLU A 249 16.54 -52.33 20.11
C GLU A 249 17.71 -51.73 20.93
N ILE A 250 17.76 -50.40 21.08
CA ILE A 250 18.74 -49.68 21.91
C ILE A 250 18.29 -49.52 23.38
N GLY A 251 17.03 -49.84 23.73
CA GLY A 251 16.56 -49.87 25.12
C GLY A 251 16.49 -48.50 25.81
N ILE A 252 15.76 -47.55 25.22
CA ILE A 252 15.66 -46.17 25.71
C ILE A 252 14.60 -46.02 26.83
N THR A 253 15.04 -45.73 28.05
CA THR A 253 14.21 -45.33 29.21
C THR A 253 13.75 -43.86 29.12
N GLU A 254 12.72 -43.48 29.90
CA GLU A 254 12.04 -42.18 29.85
C GLU A 254 12.94 -40.93 30.08
N ASP A 255 14.17 -41.12 30.55
CA ASP A 255 15.13 -40.05 30.83
C ASP A 255 15.88 -39.53 29.58
N MET A 256 15.77 -40.22 28.44
CA MET A 256 16.53 -39.95 27.20
C MET A 256 15.76 -39.16 26.13
N HIS A 257 14.55 -38.67 26.43
CA HIS A 257 13.75 -37.91 25.47
C HIS A 257 14.39 -36.59 25.03
N ASN A 258 15.08 -35.88 25.93
CA ASN A 258 15.76 -34.62 25.63
C ASN A 258 16.95 -34.80 24.66
N PRO A 259 17.92 -35.70 24.91
CA PRO A 259 18.99 -35.96 23.94
C PRO A 259 18.46 -36.55 22.62
N LEU A 260 17.39 -37.36 22.66
CA LEU A 260 16.77 -37.90 21.45
C LEU A 260 16.12 -36.79 20.60
N GLY A 261 15.45 -35.82 21.21
CA GLY A 261 14.87 -34.67 20.52
C GLY A 261 15.94 -33.80 19.83
N ILE A 262 17.08 -33.58 20.49
CA ILE A 262 18.23 -32.88 19.91
C ILE A 262 18.80 -33.66 18.73
N PHE A 263 18.95 -34.98 18.86
CA PHE A 263 19.46 -35.84 17.80
C PHE A 263 18.55 -35.82 16.57
N LEU A 264 17.22 -35.91 16.76
CA LEU A 264 16.25 -35.79 15.69
C LEU A 264 16.29 -34.41 15.01
N LEU A 265 16.41 -33.33 15.78
CA LEU A 265 16.54 -31.98 15.23
C LEU A 265 17.79 -31.85 14.35
N VAL A 266 18.92 -32.39 14.80
CA VAL A 266 20.17 -32.38 14.02
C VAL A 266 20.02 -33.19 12.72
N LEU A 267 19.42 -34.38 12.78
CA LEU A 267 19.17 -35.19 11.57
C LEU A 267 18.28 -34.46 10.56
N VAL A 268 17.27 -33.75 11.04
CA VAL A 268 16.37 -32.93 10.22
C VAL A 268 17.13 -31.81 9.51
N ILE A 269 17.99 -31.09 10.24
CA ILE A 269 18.82 -30.01 9.68
C ILE A 269 19.78 -30.59 8.62
N LEU A 270 20.45 -31.70 8.94
CA LEU A 270 21.38 -32.36 8.01
C LEU A 270 20.68 -32.86 6.75
N ALA A 271 19.48 -33.43 6.87
CA ALA A 271 18.69 -33.87 5.72
C ALA A 271 18.28 -32.67 4.82
N GLY A 272 17.86 -31.56 5.42
CA GLY A 272 17.53 -30.34 4.68
C GLY A 272 18.75 -29.74 3.97
N ALA A 273 19.89 -29.68 4.65
CA ALA A 273 21.16 -29.21 4.07
C ALA A 273 21.65 -30.13 2.95
N TRP A 274 21.58 -31.45 3.13
CA TRP A 274 21.92 -32.45 2.11
C TRP A 274 21.06 -32.28 0.86
N PHE A 275 19.75 -32.11 1.02
CA PHE A 275 18.84 -31.91 -0.09
C PHE A 275 19.13 -30.60 -0.84
N GLY A 276 19.40 -29.51 -0.11
CA GLY A 276 19.82 -28.24 -0.70
C GLY A 276 21.13 -28.35 -1.48
N TYR A 277 22.13 -29.01 -0.90
CA TYR A 277 23.42 -29.28 -1.54
C TYR A 277 23.26 -30.10 -2.83
N TRP A 278 22.51 -31.21 -2.75
CA TRP A 278 22.27 -32.08 -3.89
C TRP A 278 21.56 -31.36 -5.03
N GLY A 279 20.56 -30.52 -4.71
CA GLY A 279 19.82 -29.72 -5.69
C GLY A 279 20.74 -28.77 -6.47
N VAL A 280 21.64 -28.07 -5.79
CA VAL A 280 22.61 -27.16 -6.44
C VAL A 280 23.57 -27.93 -7.34
N ARG A 281 24.16 -29.03 -6.85
CA ARG A 281 25.07 -29.87 -7.63
C ARG A 281 24.44 -30.36 -8.93
N LYS A 282 23.14 -30.67 -8.93
CA LYS A 282 22.47 -31.29 -10.07
C LYS A 282 21.80 -30.30 -11.02
N LEU A 283 21.29 -29.17 -10.51
CA LEU A 283 20.44 -28.25 -11.29
C LEU A 283 21.11 -26.91 -11.60
N VAL A 284 22.15 -26.52 -10.86
CA VAL A 284 22.75 -25.17 -10.95
C VAL A 284 24.16 -25.21 -11.51
N LEU A 285 24.93 -26.26 -11.22
CA LEU A 285 26.33 -26.34 -11.62
C LEU A 285 26.51 -27.12 -12.94
N THR A 286 27.48 -26.67 -13.73
CA THR A 286 27.99 -27.38 -14.91
C THR A 286 28.97 -28.49 -14.49
N GLU A 287 29.42 -29.28 -15.47
CA GLU A 287 30.39 -30.37 -15.25
C GLU A 287 31.72 -29.86 -14.66
N ASP A 288 32.09 -28.61 -14.97
CA ASP A 288 33.31 -27.95 -14.49
C ASP A 288 33.18 -27.42 -13.04
N GLY A 289 31.99 -27.53 -12.43
CA GLY A 289 31.71 -27.04 -11.08
C GLY A 289 31.44 -25.54 -10.98
N SER A 290 31.43 -24.81 -12.10
CA SER A 290 30.95 -23.43 -12.19
C SER A 290 29.43 -23.37 -12.27
N VAL A 291 28.85 -22.19 -12.00
CA VAL A 291 27.42 -21.95 -12.19
C VAL A 291 27.09 -21.96 -13.69
N ASP A 292 25.98 -22.61 -14.06
CA ASP A 292 25.45 -22.57 -15.42
C ASP A 292 25.17 -21.13 -15.87
N VAL A 293 25.63 -20.76 -17.06
CA VAL A 293 25.56 -19.40 -17.59
C VAL A 293 24.11 -18.92 -17.72
N GLY A 294 23.19 -19.81 -18.09
CA GLY A 294 21.76 -19.49 -18.19
C GLY A 294 21.15 -19.22 -16.81
N VAL A 295 21.51 -20.03 -15.82
CA VAL A 295 21.08 -19.85 -14.42
C VAL A 295 21.65 -18.55 -13.83
N ALA A 296 22.93 -18.27 -14.04
CA ALA A 296 23.57 -17.04 -13.57
C ALA A 296 22.91 -15.80 -14.19
N PHE A 297 22.69 -15.79 -15.51
CA PHE A 297 22.00 -14.69 -16.19
C PHE A 297 20.59 -14.47 -15.64
N PHE A 298 19.81 -15.56 -15.47
CA PHE A 298 18.46 -15.47 -14.90
C PHE A 298 18.47 -14.86 -13.50
N VAL A 299 19.36 -15.31 -12.63
CA VAL A 299 19.46 -14.83 -11.24
C VAL A 299 19.94 -13.38 -11.19
N GLU A 300 20.91 -12.99 -12.03
CA GLU A 300 21.37 -11.61 -12.13
C GLU A 300 20.20 -10.66 -12.46
N TRP A 301 19.46 -10.97 -13.52
CA TRP A 301 18.29 -10.16 -13.92
C TRP A 301 17.19 -10.16 -12.85
N ALA A 302 16.97 -11.28 -12.18
CA ALA A 302 16.02 -11.33 -11.07
C ALA A 302 16.43 -10.38 -9.93
N ILE A 303 17.71 -10.37 -9.54
CA ILE A 303 18.24 -9.48 -8.51
C ILE A 303 18.13 -8.02 -8.96
N LEU A 304 18.46 -7.71 -10.23
CA LEU A 304 18.35 -6.37 -10.79
C LEU A 304 16.90 -5.86 -10.82
N ILE A 305 15.94 -6.71 -11.20
CA ILE A 305 14.52 -6.34 -11.19
C ILE A 305 14.04 -6.07 -9.76
N VAL A 306 14.37 -6.94 -8.82
CA VAL A 306 14.00 -6.76 -7.40
C VAL A 306 14.62 -5.49 -6.83
N SER A 307 15.89 -5.24 -7.12
CA SER A 307 16.60 -4.02 -6.74
C SER A 307 15.90 -2.78 -7.31
N ALA A 308 15.60 -2.77 -8.61
CA ALA A 308 14.92 -1.67 -9.27
C ALA A 308 13.55 -1.39 -8.64
N VAL A 309 12.79 -2.44 -8.32
CA VAL A 309 11.51 -2.30 -7.60
C VAL A 309 11.72 -1.69 -6.22
N MET A 310 12.70 -2.14 -5.43
CA MET A 310 13.00 -1.56 -4.12
C MET A 310 13.39 -0.08 -4.19
N ILE A 311 14.22 0.30 -5.17
CA ILE A 311 14.61 1.69 -5.43
C ILE A 311 13.39 2.53 -5.85
N LEU A 312 12.48 1.98 -6.66
CA LEU A 312 11.28 2.70 -7.11
C LEU A 312 10.23 2.87 -6.01
N GLN A 313 10.07 1.89 -5.11
CA GLN A 313 9.13 1.98 -3.98
C GLN A 313 9.42 3.17 -3.04
N PHE A 314 10.67 3.65 -2.98
CA PHE A 314 11.03 4.88 -2.26
C PHE A 314 10.28 6.13 -2.76
N SER A 315 9.92 6.19 -4.04
CA SER A 315 9.29 7.36 -4.65
C SER A 315 7.77 7.49 -4.36
N GLY A 316 7.16 6.51 -3.68
CA GLY A 316 5.71 6.47 -3.44
C GLY A 316 4.89 6.37 -4.73
N LEU A 317 5.52 5.96 -5.84
CA LEU A 317 4.85 5.78 -7.13
C LEU A 317 4.23 4.37 -7.17
N SER A 318 3.04 4.23 -6.58
CA SER A 318 2.20 3.01 -6.72
C SER A 318 1.84 2.66 -8.18
N LEU A 319 2.33 3.42 -9.17
CA LEU A 319 2.02 3.25 -10.60
C LEU A 319 3.04 2.38 -11.37
N CYS A 320 4.26 2.18 -10.86
CA CYS A 320 5.30 1.46 -11.63
C CYS A 320 5.22 -0.07 -11.56
N ILE A 321 4.49 -0.65 -10.60
CA ILE A 321 4.30 -2.11 -10.52
C ILE A 321 3.45 -2.60 -11.71
N CYS A 322 2.53 -1.77 -12.22
CA CYS A 322 1.72 -2.14 -13.40
C CYS A 322 2.49 -2.01 -14.73
N SER A 323 3.45 -1.08 -14.85
CA SER A 323 4.14 -0.84 -16.12
C SER A 323 5.24 -1.87 -16.44
N PHE A 324 5.95 -2.38 -15.43
CA PHE A 324 6.96 -3.42 -15.65
C PHE A 324 6.34 -4.78 -16.04
N GLY A 325 5.16 -5.12 -15.51
CA GLY A 325 4.42 -6.33 -15.94
C GLY A 325 3.98 -6.30 -17.41
N LEU A 326 3.64 -5.11 -17.93
CA LEU A 326 3.25 -4.92 -19.32
C LEU A 326 4.44 -4.94 -20.30
N LEU A 327 5.62 -4.45 -19.91
CA LEU A 327 6.83 -4.57 -20.75
C LEU A 327 7.32 -6.02 -20.84
N CYS A 328 7.27 -6.79 -19.75
CA CYS A 328 7.64 -8.21 -19.79
C CYS A 328 6.65 -9.06 -20.61
N SER A 329 5.36 -8.71 -20.64
CA SER A 329 4.36 -9.36 -21.50
C SER A 329 4.52 -9.03 -22.98
N HIS A 330 5.12 -7.89 -23.33
CA HIS A 330 5.29 -7.48 -24.72
C HIS A 330 6.57 -8.06 -25.35
N GLN A 331 7.58 -8.40 -24.54
CA GLN A 331 8.82 -9.01 -25.03
C GLN A 331 8.65 -10.52 -25.33
N SER A 332 7.70 -11.21 -24.69
CA SER A 332 7.45 -12.64 -24.93
C SER A 332 6.63 -12.95 -26.20
N ASN A 333 6.03 -11.93 -26.83
CA ASN A 333 5.22 -12.09 -28.05
C ASN A 333 5.95 -11.69 -29.36
N CYS A 334 7.25 -11.35 -29.31
CA CYS A 334 8.07 -11.05 -30.49
C CYS A 334 9.17 -12.09 -30.77
N LYS A 335 9.01 -13.32 -30.26
CA LYS A 335 9.72 -14.51 -30.76
C LYS A 335 8.70 -15.60 -31.09
N SER A 336 8.05 -15.42 -32.24
CA SER A 336 7.57 -16.49 -33.11
C SER A 336 7.63 -15.99 -34.55
#